data_AF-A0A3B9AGY0-F1
#
_entry.id   AF-A0A3B9AGY0-F1
#
_cell.length_a   1.000
_cell.length_b   1.000
_cell.length_c   1.000
_cell.angle_alpha   90.00
_cell.angle_beta   90.00
_cell.angle_gamma   90.00
#
_symmetry.space_group_name_H-M   'P 1'
#
loop_
_entity.id
_entity.type
_entity.pdbx_description
1 polymer ?
#
loop_
_entity_poly.entity_id
_entity_poly.type
_entity_poly.pdbx_seq_one_letter_code
_entity_poly.pdbx_strand_id
1 'polypeptide(L)'
;MSILPVIVGYGGVGPAGRSSFDQAYRRMVLESLSPEEQQKTVAGLACMMKLVEWHEGAYKSQDGEVLDWAQVWERFSQRVCDGTLVRGIEEVSHYNPDAAPWQAALNVTPANGAVAFELTARDLPQPLPAGWQVSEVGDGKVRVVASGPQSVLMGSTRNMGVKAAGQLPTGFDPGSLYSSRFQPRGLQMAIIAATDAVRSIGVDWQVICDAVQPDEMGVYATSAMGQLSDEGLGGLMNSRSRGGRPTSKQVPMGLTSMPADFVNAYVLGNLGHTEAVAGACASFLYNLRAAVQDIRAGIRRVAVVGCAEAPVLPDVVEGYANMSALATEEKMAQLGDADPRRYSRPFGENAGF
;
A
#
# COMPACT_ATOMS: atom_id res chain seq x y z
N MET A 1 42.49 -1.58 -1.04
CA MET A 1 41.57 -2.34 -0.17
C MET A 1 40.17 -1.84 -0.47
N SER A 2 39.19 -2.71 -0.73
CA SER A 2 37.79 -2.30 -0.90
C SER A 2 37.10 -2.21 0.46
N ILE A 3 36.32 -1.17 0.70
CA ILE A 3 35.50 -1.04 1.92
C ILE A 3 34.47 -2.19 1.94
N LEU A 4 34.30 -2.85 3.09
CA LEU A 4 33.31 -3.89 3.28
C LEU A 4 31.98 -3.25 3.72
N PRO A 5 30.89 -3.36 2.93
CA PRO A 5 29.57 -2.92 3.37
C PRO A 5 29.06 -3.83 4.50
N VAL A 6 28.57 -3.23 5.58
CA VAL A 6 28.01 -3.91 6.75
C VAL A 6 26.60 -3.38 7.02
N ILE A 7 25.68 -4.27 7.38
CA ILE A 7 24.33 -3.88 7.80
C ILE A 7 24.40 -3.50 9.27
N VAL A 8 24.20 -2.22 9.58
CA VAL A 8 24.26 -1.68 10.95
C VAL A 8 22.88 -1.43 11.57
N GLY A 9 21.82 -1.55 10.77
CA GLY A 9 20.43 -1.41 11.17
C GLY A 9 19.51 -1.93 10.08
N TYR A 10 18.30 -2.34 10.46
CA TYR A 10 17.24 -2.77 9.55
C TYR A 10 15.89 -2.54 10.22
N GLY A 11 14.90 -2.20 9.42
CA GLY A 11 13.56 -1.87 9.88
C GLY A 11 12.58 -1.84 8.73
N GLY A 12 11.31 -1.67 9.06
CA GLY A 12 10.25 -1.78 8.08
C GLY A 12 8.92 -2.20 8.69
N VAL A 13 7.87 -2.17 7.86
CA VAL A 13 6.55 -2.69 8.21
C VAL A 13 6.01 -3.53 7.06
N GLY A 14 5.46 -4.69 7.39
CA GLY A 14 4.87 -5.62 6.44
C GLY A 14 3.75 -6.45 7.08
N PRO A 15 3.27 -7.51 6.42
CA PRO A 15 2.14 -8.30 6.92
C PRO A 15 2.38 -9.00 8.26
N ALA A 16 3.64 -9.27 8.59
CA ALA A 16 4.05 -9.83 9.88
C ALA A 16 4.30 -8.76 10.97
N GLY A 17 4.11 -7.47 10.66
CA GLY A 17 4.34 -6.34 11.57
C GLY A 17 5.67 -5.62 11.33
N ARG A 18 6.21 -5.02 12.39
CA ARG A 18 7.47 -4.27 12.39
C ARG A 18 8.67 -5.19 12.16
N SER A 19 9.67 -4.76 11.39
CA SER A 19 10.82 -5.62 11.03
C SER A 19 11.97 -5.53 12.03
N SER A 20 12.27 -4.34 12.55
CA SER A 20 13.39 -4.13 13.46
C SER A 20 13.28 -5.01 14.72
N PHE A 21 14.42 -5.39 15.29
CA PHE A 21 14.50 -6.28 16.47
C PHE A 21 13.74 -7.60 16.29
N ASP A 22 13.74 -8.12 15.06
CA ASP A 22 13.16 -9.40 14.65
C ASP A 22 11.66 -9.58 14.94
N GLN A 23 10.89 -8.50 15.13
CA GLN A 23 9.47 -8.64 15.51
C GLN A 23 8.66 -9.38 14.43
N ALA A 24 8.82 -8.99 13.17
CA ALA A 24 8.17 -9.66 12.03
C ALA A 24 8.65 -11.11 11.87
N TYR A 25 9.95 -11.37 12.07
CA TYR A 25 10.50 -12.73 12.06
C TYR A 25 9.85 -13.59 13.14
N ARG A 26 9.80 -13.10 14.38
CA ARG A 26 9.14 -13.77 15.51
C ARG A 26 7.68 -14.06 15.23
N ARG A 27 6.95 -13.16 14.55
CA ARG A 27 5.57 -13.45 14.13
C ARG A 27 5.48 -14.60 13.14
N MET A 28 6.42 -14.73 12.21
CA MET A 28 6.42 -15.82 11.22
C MET A 28 6.72 -17.19 11.82
N VAL A 29 7.49 -17.25 12.92
CA VAL A 29 7.86 -18.50 13.60
C VAL A 29 7.28 -18.59 15.02
N LEU A 30 6.13 -17.93 15.25
CA LEU A 30 5.58 -17.66 16.59
C LEU A 30 5.50 -18.94 17.44
N GLU A 31 4.96 -20.02 16.87
CA GLU A 31 4.80 -21.33 17.51
C GLU A 31 6.11 -22.01 17.91
N SER A 32 7.24 -21.60 17.32
CA SER A 32 8.58 -22.14 17.63
C SER A 32 9.31 -21.35 18.72
N LEU A 33 8.76 -20.23 19.17
CA LEU A 33 9.37 -19.39 20.21
C LEU A 33 9.05 -19.88 21.61
N SER A 34 9.84 -19.42 22.59
CA SER A 34 9.50 -19.62 24.00
C SER A 34 8.17 -18.92 24.36
N PRO A 35 7.42 -19.38 25.38
CA PRO A 35 6.17 -18.74 25.79
C PRO A 35 6.33 -17.24 26.10
N GLU A 36 7.45 -16.84 26.71
CA GLU A 36 7.74 -15.44 27.01
C GLU A 36 7.91 -14.61 25.73
N GLU A 37 8.64 -15.12 24.72
CA GLU A 37 8.83 -14.43 23.45
C GLU A 37 7.55 -14.37 22.61
N GLN A 38 6.73 -15.42 22.67
CA GLN A 38 5.39 -15.45 22.07
C GLN A 38 4.53 -14.32 22.64
N GLN A 39 4.45 -14.23 23.98
CA GLN A 39 3.68 -13.21 24.68
C GLN A 39 4.18 -11.80 24.37
N LYS A 40 5.51 -11.56 24.39
CA LYS A 40 6.11 -10.26 24.02
C LYS A 40 5.78 -9.87 22.58
N THR A 41 5.90 -10.80 21.64
CA THR A 41 5.65 -10.56 20.21
C THR A 41 4.18 -10.20 19.99
N VAL A 42 3.26 -10.95 20.60
CA VAL A 42 1.83 -10.67 20.55
C VAL A 42 1.49 -9.34 21.20
N ALA A 43 2.11 -8.98 22.32
CA ALA A 43 1.87 -7.69 22.97
C ALA A 43 2.29 -6.51 22.08
N GLY A 44 3.45 -6.60 21.41
CA GLY A 44 3.89 -5.59 20.46
C GLY A 44 2.94 -5.44 19.25
N LEU A 45 2.49 -6.57 18.69
CA LEU A 45 1.50 -6.56 17.61
C LEU A 45 0.13 -6.05 18.07
N ALA A 46 -0.32 -6.41 19.28
CA ALA A 46 -1.58 -5.94 19.83
C ALA A 46 -1.59 -4.41 19.99
N CYS A 47 -0.45 -3.80 20.37
CA CYS A 47 -0.28 -2.34 20.33
C CYS A 47 -0.37 -1.79 18.90
N MET A 48 0.37 -2.39 17.96
CA MET A 48 0.38 -1.96 16.56
C MET A 48 -1.01 -2.04 15.91
N MET A 49 -1.80 -3.03 16.31
CA MET A 49 -3.18 -3.28 15.88
C MET A 49 -4.23 -2.49 16.66
N LYS A 50 -3.82 -1.63 17.62
CA LYS A 50 -4.70 -0.81 18.47
C LYS A 50 -5.70 -1.63 19.32
N LEU A 51 -5.34 -2.87 19.66
CA LEU A 51 -6.10 -3.73 20.57
C LEU A 51 -5.82 -3.35 22.03
N VAL A 52 -4.61 -2.87 22.29
CA VAL A 52 -4.16 -2.33 23.58
C VAL A 52 -3.27 -1.11 23.33
N GLU A 53 -3.15 -0.25 24.33
CA GLU A 53 -2.29 0.93 24.29
C GLU A 53 -1.17 0.79 25.32
N TRP A 54 0.04 1.25 24.98
CA TRP A 54 1.13 1.34 25.94
C TRP A 54 1.13 2.70 26.62
N HIS A 55 0.95 2.73 27.94
CA HIS A 55 0.94 3.97 28.73
C HIS A 55 1.70 3.76 30.05
N GLU A 56 2.73 4.59 30.30
CA GLU A 56 3.47 4.64 31.58
C GLU A 56 3.97 3.27 32.10
N GLY A 57 4.47 2.42 31.21
CA GLY A 57 5.08 1.15 31.61
C GLY A 57 4.13 -0.05 31.65
N ALA A 58 2.87 0.11 31.22
CA ALA A 58 1.93 -1.00 31.14
C ALA A 58 1.04 -0.95 29.88
N TYR A 59 0.50 -2.11 29.51
CA TYR A 59 -0.52 -2.22 28.47
C TYR A 59 -1.89 -1.92 29.06
N LYS A 60 -2.73 -1.18 28.33
CA LYS A 60 -4.10 -0.87 28.71
C LYS A 60 -5.06 -1.36 27.64
N SER A 61 -6.14 -2.03 28.04
CA SER A 61 -7.25 -2.35 27.12
C SER A 61 -8.01 -1.08 26.73
N GLN A 62 -8.89 -1.17 25.74
CA GLN A 62 -9.80 -0.08 25.36
C GLN A 62 -10.74 0.34 26.52
N ASP A 63 -11.00 -0.57 27.46
CA ASP A 63 -11.80 -0.32 28.66
C ASP A 63 -10.96 0.27 29.83
N GLY A 64 -9.67 0.50 29.62
CA GLY A 64 -8.75 1.08 30.61
C GLY A 64 -8.14 0.09 31.60
N GLU A 65 -8.37 -1.22 31.43
CA GLU A 65 -7.79 -2.25 32.29
C GLU A 65 -6.29 -2.42 32.02
N VAL A 66 -5.49 -2.47 33.08
CA VAL A 66 -4.04 -2.68 33.00
C VAL A 66 -3.74 -4.17 32.82
N LEU A 67 -2.96 -4.50 31.79
CA LEU A 67 -2.64 -5.87 31.39
C LEU A 67 -1.12 -6.09 31.34
N ASP A 68 -0.69 -7.27 31.79
CA ASP A 68 0.65 -7.79 31.50
C ASP A 68 0.70 -8.57 30.17
N TRP A 69 1.88 -9.07 29.78
CA TRP A 69 2.03 -9.83 28.53
C TRP A 69 1.22 -11.13 28.49
N ALA A 70 1.07 -11.83 29.61
CA ALA A 70 0.33 -13.07 29.67
C ALA A 70 -1.17 -12.83 29.48
N GLN A 71 -1.70 -11.77 30.09
CA GLN A 71 -3.08 -11.34 29.95
C GLN A 71 -3.39 -10.81 28.55
N VAL A 72 -2.46 -10.08 27.93
CA VAL A 72 -2.59 -9.66 26.52
C VAL A 72 -2.61 -10.88 25.60
N TRP A 73 -1.72 -11.85 25.84
CA TRP A 73 -1.71 -13.10 25.08
C TRP A 73 -3.03 -13.87 25.18
N GLU A 74 -3.51 -14.11 26.40
CA GLU A 74 -4.74 -14.86 26.65
C GLU A 74 -5.95 -14.23 25.93
N ARG A 75 -6.03 -12.90 25.90
CA ARG A 75 -7.17 -12.18 25.35
C ARG A 75 -7.10 -11.91 23.85
N PHE A 76 -5.89 -11.66 23.32
CA PHE A 76 -5.73 -11.06 22.00
C PHE A 76 -4.88 -11.88 21.02
N SER A 77 -4.19 -12.96 21.46
CA SER A 77 -3.34 -13.78 20.58
C SER A 77 -4.06 -14.25 19.32
N GLN A 78 -5.28 -14.78 19.45
CA GLN A 78 -6.07 -15.23 18.30
C GLN A 78 -6.36 -14.08 17.32
N ARG A 79 -6.81 -12.92 17.82
CA ARG A 79 -7.09 -11.74 16.97
C ARG A 79 -5.83 -11.22 16.28
N VAL A 80 -4.70 -11.23 16.99
CA VAL A 80 -3.39 -10.86 16.42
C VAL A 80 -3.00 -11.82 15.31
N CYS A 81 -3.12 -13.13 15.54
CA CYS A 81 -2.81 -14.14 14.53
C CYS A 81 -3.73 -14.03 13.31
N ASP A 82 -5.02 -13.79 13.52
CA ASP A 82 -6.01 -13.67 12.45
C ASP A 82 -5.86 -12.39 11.62
N GLY A 83 -5.36 -11.31 12.24
CA GLY A 83 -5.17 -10.00 11.61
C GLY A 83 -3.75 -9.75 11.07
N THR A 84 -2.93 -10.80 10.90
CA THR A 84 -1.55 -10.69 10.39
C THR A 84 -1.29 -11.73 9.29
N LEU A 85 -0.14 -11.62 8.62
CA LEU A 85 0.27 -12.46 7.48
C LEU A 85 -0.68 -12.36 6.28
N VAL A 86 -0.58 -13.31 5.34
CA VAL A 86 -1.51 -13.45 4.22
C VAL A 86 -2.87 -13.86 4.76
N ARG A 87 -3.93 -13.18 4.31
CA ARG A 87 -5.33 -13.43 4.70
C ARG A 87 -6.28 -12.79 3.70
N GLY A 88 -7.59 -12.97 3.91
CA GLY A 88 -8.61 -12.33 3.10
C GLY A 88 -8.43 -10.81 3.02
N ILE A 89 -8.66 -10.22 1.86
CA ILE A 89 -8.55 -8.77 1.66
C ILE A 89 -9.60 -8.07 2.54
N GLU A 90 -9.14 -7.16 3.40
CA GLU A 90 -9.99 -6.43 4.34
C GLU A 90 -10.58 -5.19 3.66
N GLU A 91 -11.90 -5.15 3.52
CA GLU A 91 -12.61 -4.02 2.90
C GLU A 91 -12.30 -2.68 3.57
N VAL A 92 -12.22 -2.66 4.90
CA VAL A 92 -11.95 -1.46 5.71
C VAL A 92 -10.62 -0.80 5.34
N SER A 93 -9.61 -1.59 4.96
CA SER A 93 -8.25 -1.10 4.69
C SER A 93 -7.96 -0.98 3.19
N HIS A 94 -8.74 -1.64 2.34
CA HIS A 94 -8.47 -1.82 0.92
C HIS A 94 -9.75 -1.67 0.09
N TYR A 95 -10.38 -2.80 -0.28
CA TYR A 95 -11.60 -2.85 -1.08
C TYR A 95 -12.29 -4.20 -0.86
N ASN A 96 -13.59 -4.29 -1.19
CA ASN A 96 -14.32 -5.55 -1.14
C ASN A 96 -14.05 -6.39 -2.40
N PRO A 97 -13.39 -7.57 -2.32
CA PRO A 97 -13.10 -8.38 -3.50
C PRO A 97 -14.34 -9.10 -4.08
N ASP A 98 -15.47 -9.16 -3.37
CA ASP A 98 -16.75 -9.68 -3.89
C ASP A 98 -17.54 -8.60 -4.64
N ALA A 99 -17.22 -7.33 -4.37
CA ALA A 99 -17.92 -6.16 -4.91
C ALA A 99 -16.94 -5.02 -5.28
N ALA A 100 -15.87 -5.34 -6.02
CA ALA A 100 -14.86 -4.35 -6.39
C ALA A 100 -15.44 -3.29 -7.33
N PRO A 101 -15.10 -1.99 -7.18
CA PRO A 101 -15.66 -0.93 -8.01
C PRO A 101 -15.39 -1.11 -9.52
N TRP A 102 -16.41 -0.87 -10.35
CA TRP A 102 -16.37 -1.03 -11.80
C TRP A 102 -17.25 0.01 -12.51
N GLN A 103 -17.06 0.18 -13.83
CA GLN A 103 -17.95 0.95 -14.70
C GLN A 103 -18.51 0.04 -15.80
N ALA A 104 -19.80 -0.26 -15.75
CA ALA A 104 -20.48 -1.03 -16.79
C ALA A 104 -20.66 -0.15 -18.04
N ALA A 105 -20.14 -0.60 -19.18
CA ALA A 105 -20.39 0.03 -20.47
C ALA A 105 -21.74 -0.45 -21.01
N LEU A 106 -22.71 0.46 -21.05
CA LEU A 106 -24.07 0.21 -21.50
C LEU A 106 -24.33 0.88 -22.84
N ASN A 107 -24.95 0.16 -23.76
CA ASN A 107 -25.55 0.72 -24.96
C ASN A 107 -27.06 0.68 -24.81
N VAL A 108 -27.68 1.83 -24.54
CA VAL A 108 -29.11 1.95 -24.25
C VAL A 108 -29.85 2.52 -25.45
N THR A 109 -31.02 1.96 -25.79
CA THR A 109 -31.89 2.47 -26.86
C THR A 109 -33.25 2.83 -26.28
N PRO A 110 -33.78 4.04 -26.52
CA PRO A 110 -35.10 4.41 -26.02
C PRO A 110 -36.19 3.50 -26.58
N ALA A 111 -36.99 2.89 -25.69
CA ALA A 111 -38.08 1.98 -26.10
C ALA A 111 -39.20 2.71 -26.87
N ASN A 112 -39.46 3.98 -26.52
CA ASN A 112 -40.52 4.81 -27.13
C ASN A 112 -39.95 5.88 -28.08
N GLY A 113 -38.84 5.57 -28.77
CA GLY A 113 -38.21 6.43 -29.78
C GLY A 113 -37.29 7.53 -29.23
N ALA A 114 -37.61 8.10 -28.07
CA ALA A 114 -36.74 9.08 -27.38
C ALA A 114 -36.85 8.98 -25.85
N VAL A 115 -35.82 9.47 -25.16
CA VAL A 115 -35.81 9.69 -23.71
C VAL A 115 -35.55 11.16 -23.41
N ALA A 116 -36.29 11.74 -22.47
CA ALA A 116 -36.12 13.13 -22.06
C ALA A 116 -35.65 13.22 -20.61
N PHE A 117 -34.67 14.09 -20.36
CA PHE A 117 -34.15 14.37 -19.02
C PHE A 117 -33.67 15.83 -18.92
N GLU A 118 -33.53 16.33 -17.70
CA GLU A 118 -33.06 17.69 -17.41
C GLU A 118 -31.70 17.64 -16.70
N LEU A 119 -30.82 18.57 -17.06
CA LEU A 119 -29.54 18.79 -16.37
C LEU A 119 -29.15 20.26 -16.41
N THR A 120 -28.04 20.62 -15.76
CA THR A 120 -27.50 21.98 -15.88
C THR A 120 -26.79 22.16 -17.22
N ALA A 121 -26.89 23.34 -17.82
CA ALA A 121 -26.26 23.63 -19.12
C ALA A 121 -24.73 23.38 -19.11
N ARG A 122 -24.07 23.56 -17.96
CA ARG A 122 -22.62 23.34 -17.80
C ARG A 122 -22.21 21.86 -17.76
N ASP A 123 -23.14 20.96 -17.46
CA ASP A 123 -22.86 19.52 -17.37
C ASP A 123 -23.09 18.81 -18.73
N LEU A 124 -23.50 19.56 -19.77
CA LEU A 124 -23.63 19.04 -21.12
C LEU A 124 -22.27 18.59 -21.68
N PRO A 125 -22.18 17.40 -22.32
CA PRO A 125 -20.98 17.00 -23.02
C PRO A 125 -20.63 17.95 -24.15
N GLN A 126 -19.32 18.08 -24.44
CA GLN A 126 -18.81 18.90 -25.53
C GLN A 126 -17.87 18.07 -26.40
N PRO A 127 -18.20 17.84 -27.69
CA PRO A 127 -19.46 18.22 -28.37
C PRO A 127 -20.68 17.47 -27.82
N LEU A 128 -21.88 17.95 -28.15
CA LEU A 128 -23.13 17.25 -27.80
C LEU A 128 -23.16 15.86 -28.45
N PRO A 129 -23.62 14.82 -27.73
CA PRO A 129 -23.77 13.48 -28.31
C PRO A 129 -24.75 13.47 -29.49
N ALA A 130 -24.53 12.56 -30.43
CA ALA A 130 -25.42 12.39 -31.58
C ALA A 130 -26.84 12.02 -31.13
N GLY A 131 -27.84 12.61 -31.79
CA GLY A 131 -29.25 12.36 -31.48
C GLY A 131 -29.78 13.15 -30.29
N TRP A 132 -28.97 13.99 -29.63
CA TRP A 132 -29.44 14.89 -28.57
C TRP A 132 -30.01 16.19 -29.16
N GLN A 133 -31.21 16.54 -28.74
CA GLN A 133 -31.80 17.86 -28.93
C GLN A 133 -31.89 18.56 -27.57
N VAL A 134 -31.42 19.79 -27.51
CA VAL A 134 -31.33 20.55 -26.25
C VAL A 134 -32.22 21.79 -26.34
N SER A 135 -33.04 22.02 -25.33
CA SER A 135 -33.89 23.21 -25.19
C SER A 135 -33.76 23.81 -23.79
N GLU A 136 -33.73 25.14 -23.67
CA GLU A 136 -33.70 25.80 -22.37
C GLU A 136 -35.03 25.66 -21.62
N VAL A 137 -34.93 25.52 -20.29
CA VAL A 137 -36.10 25.43 -19.39
C VAL A 137 -36.11 26.56 -18.35
N GLY A 138 -35.07 27.39 -18.32
CA GLY A 138 -34.87 28.46 -17.33
C GLY A 138 -33.85 28.10 -16.25
N ASP A 139 -33.41 29.09 -15.48
CA ASP A 139 -32.49 28.93 -14.32
C ASP A 139 -31.20 28.15 -14.60
N GLY A 140 -30.64 28.29 -15.81
CA GLY A 140 -29.43 27.56 -16.21
C GLY A 140 -29.62 26.05 -16.41
N LYS A 141 -30.87 25.58 -16.43
CA LYS A 141 -31.25 24.19 -16.75
C LYS A 141 -31.64 24.05 -18.22
N VAL A 142 -31.34 22.88 -18.74
CA VAL A 142 -31.69 22.46 -20.09
C VAL A 142 -32.44 21.14 -20.05
N ARG A 143 -33.38 20.98 -20.96
CA ARG A 143 -34.02 19.70 -21.27
C ARG A 143 -33.32 19.11 -22.47
N VAL A 144 -32.88 17.87 -22.32
CA VAL A 144 -32.32 17.05 -23.39
C VAL A 144 -33.36 16.03 -23.80
N VAL A 145 -33.59 15.91 -25.10
CA VAL A 145 -34.31 14.81 -25.72
C VAL A 145 -33.29 14.00 -26.52
N ALA A 146 -32.94 12.82 -26.02
CA ALA A 146 -32.01 11.91 -26.65
C ALA A 146 -32.77 10.86 -27.48
N SER A 147 -32.52 10.85 -28.78
CA SER A 147 -33.09 9.91 -29.74
C SER A 147 -32.01 8.93 -30.22
N GLY A 148 -32.38 7.67 -30.44
CA GLY A 148 -31.46 6.62 -30.88
C GLY A 148 -30.51 6.08 -29.79
N PRO A 149 -29.59 5.16 -30.15
CA PRO A 149 -28.70 4.49 -29.18
C PRO A 149 -27.75 5.46 -28.47
N GLN A 150 -27.54 5.24 -27.17
CA GLN A 150 -26.65 6.03 -26.31
C GLN A 150 -25.65 5.11 -25.62
N SER A 151 -24.37 5.49 -25.62
CA SER A 151 -23.33 4.80 -24.86
C SER A 151 -23.14 5.50 -23.51
N VAL A 152 -23.30 4.76 -22.42
CA VAL A 152 -23.24 5.28 -21.05
C VAL A 152 -22.31 4.39 -20.23
N LEU A 153 -21.47 5.01 -19.39
CA LEU A 153 -20.75 4.32 -18.32
C LEU A 153 -21.56 4.45 -17.03
N MET A 154 -21.88 3.32 -16.40
CA MET A 154 -22.65 3.28 -15.16
C MET A 154 -21.82 2.64 -14.04
N GLY A 155 -21.76 3.32 -12.89
CA GLY A 155 -21.13 2.76 -11.69
C GLY A 155 -21.74 1.42 -11.30
N SER A 156 -20.89 0.44 -11.06
CA SER A 156 -21.25 -0.93 -10.71
C SER A 156 -20.14 -1.56 -9.88
N THR A 157 -20.28 -2.85 -9.59
CA THR A 157 -19.25 -3.65 -8.91
C THR A 157 -19.04 -4.97 -9.64
N ARG A 158 -17.89 -5.62 -9.39
CA ARG A 158 -17.54 -6.90 -9.98
C ARG A 158 -16.89 -7.82 -8.94
N ASN A 159 -17.26 -9.09 -8.98
CA ASN A 159 -16.61 -10.13 -8.19
C ASN A 159 -15.21 -10.42 -8.77
N MET A 160 -14.16 -10.29 -7.95
CA MET A 160 -12.78 -10.60 -8.31
C MET A 160 -12.40 -12.00 -7.83
N GLY A 161 -11.69 -12.78 -8.67
CA GLY A 161 -11.30 -14.15 -8.30
C GLY A 161 -10.19 -14.25 -7.24
N VAL A 162 -9.37 -13.20 -7.07
CA VAL A 162 -8.33 -13.13 -6.04
C VAL A 162 -8.93 -12.57 -4.76
N LYS A 163 -8.82 -13.32 -3.67
CA LYS A 163 -9.44 -13.01 -2.37
C LYS A 163 -8.45 -12.72 -1.25
N ALA A 164 -7.18 -13.03 -1.45
CA ALA A 164 -6.16 -12.96 -0.41
C ALA A 164 -5.05 -11.96 -0.77
N ALA A 165 -4.47 -11.32 0.25
CA ALA A 165 -3.28 -10.51 0.12
C ALA A 165 -2.49 -10.50 1.44
N GLY A 166 -1.16 -10.28 1.33
CA GLY A 166 -0.34 -9.87 2.46
C GLY A 166 -0.63 -8.41 2.80
N GLN A 167 -1.29 -8.16 3.93
CA GLN A 167 -1.72 -6.84 4.36
C GLN A 167 -1.08 -6.49 5.69
N LEU A 168 -0.75 -5.21 5.93
CA LEU A 168 -0.28 -4.74 7.24
C LEU A 168 -1.22 -5.23 8.36
N PRO A 169 -0.74 -5.39 9.61
CA PRO A 169 -1.57 -5.86 10.72
C PRO A 169 -2.87 -5.06 10.82
N THR A 170 -4.01 -5.74 10.98
CA THR A 170 -5.33 -5.12 11.04
C THR A 170 -5.35 -3.99 12.08
N GLY A 171 -5.85 -2.81 11.70
CA GLY A 171 -5.89 -1.63 12.57
C GLY A 171 -4.61 -0.76 12.57
N PHE A 172 -3.50 -1.26 12.02
CA PHE A 172 -2.30 -0.46 11.82
C PHE A 172 -2.44 0.45 10.59
N ASP A 173 -2.41 1.76 10.84
CA ASP A 173 -2.46 2.79 9.80
C ASP A 173 -1.20 3.67 9.86
N PRO A 174 -0.25 3.50 8.91
CA PRO A 174 0.95 4.33 8.82
C PRO A 174 0.64 5.83 8.74
N GLY A 175 -0.47 6.19 8.08
CA GLY A 175 -0.87 7.58 7.87
C GLY A 175 -1.26 8.30 9.16
N SER A 176 -1.65 7.56 10.20
CA SER A 176 -2.06 8.11 11.49
C SER A 176 -0.90 8.55 12.40
N LEU A 177 0.34 8.20 12.05
CA LEU A 177 1.53 8.42 12.89
C LEU A 177 2.22 9.78 12.66
N TYR A 178 1.84 10.50 11.59
CA TYR A 178 2.42 11.80 11.22
C TYR A 178 1.47 12.55 10.27
N SER A 179 1.83 13.77 9.86
CA SER A 179 1.04 14.54 8.88
C SER A 179 1.20 13.97 7.46
N SER A 180 0.37 12.99 7.12
CA SER A 180 0.44 12.18 5.89
C SER A 180 -0.48 12.67 4.76
N ARG A 181 -1.07 13.86 4.88
CA ARG A 181 -2.11 14.37 3.95
C ARG A 181 -1.64 14.32 2.49
N PHE A 182 -2.46 13.71 1.63
CA PHE A 182 -2.21 13.54 0.18
C PHE A 182 -1.02 12.65 -0.18
N GLN A 183 -0.46 11.91 0.77
CA GLN A 183 0.62 10.97 0.49
C GLN A 183 0.03 9.60 0.18
N PRO A 184 0.39 8.98 -0.97
CA PRO A 184 0.03 7.60 -1.25
C PRO A 184 0.51 6.65 -0.15
N ARG A 185 -0.23 5.56 0.07
CA ARG A 185 0.06 4.58 1.14
C ARG A 185 1.50 4.06 1.11
N GLY A 186 2.08 3.84 -0.07
CA GLY A 186 3.48 3.38 -0.19
C GLY A 186 4.49 4.41 0.33
N LEU A 187 4.24 5.72 0.17
CA LEU A 187 5.10 6.77 0.75
C LEU A 187 4.95 6.85 2.28
N GLN A 188 3.74 6.61 2.78
CA GLN A 188 3.51 6.50 4.22
C GLN A 188 4.30 5.34 4.82
N MET A 189 4.26 4.19 4.15
CA MET A 189 5.06 3.03 4.54
C MET A 189 6.56 3.32 4.45
N ALA A 190 7.03 4.04 3.43
CA ALA A 190 8.45 4.39 3.27
C ALA A 190 8.98 5.23 4.44
N ILE A 191 8.24 6.27 4.86
CA ILE A 191 8.63 7.11 6.00
C ILE A 191 8.72 6.29 7.29
N ILE A 192 7.69 5.49 7.58
CA ILE A 192 7.66 4.66 8.80
C ILE A 192 8.77 3.61 8.78
N ALA A 193 8.98 2.94 7.64
CA ALA A 193 10.02 1.94 7.48
C ALA A 193 11.44 2.51 7.64
N ALA A 194 11.72 3.65 7.02
CA ALA A 194 13.02 4.30 7.15
C ALA A 194 13.27 4.80 8.58
N THR A 195 12.24 5.35 9.23
CA THR A 195 12.34 5.77 10.63
C THR A 195 12.64 4.57 11.54
N ASP A 196 11.96 3.45 11.34
CA ASP A 196 12.20 2.21 12.08
C ASP A 196 13.64 1.70 11.87
N ALA A 197 14.12 1.68 10.63
CA ALA A 197 15.45 1.22 10.28
C ALA A 197 16.57 2.12 10.83
N VAL A 198 16.41 3.44 10.75
CA VAL A 198 17.41 4.38 11.29
C VAL A 198 17.45 4.31 12.82
N ARG A 199 16.30 4.28 13.48
CA ARG A 199 16.25 4.17 14.94
C ARG A 199 16.75 2.82 15.46
N SER A 200 16.69 1.76 14.65
CA SER A 200 17.22 0.45 15.06
C SER A 200 18.73 0.43 15.22
N ILE A 201 19.45 1.42 14.67
CA ILE A 201 20.92 1.52 14.79
C ILE A 201 21.34 1.78 16.25
N GLY A 202 20.46 2.40 17.05
CA GLY A 202 20.75 2.75 18.45
C GLY A 202 21.74 3.91 18.62
N VAL A 203 22.00 4.64 17.53
CA VAL A 203 22.84 5.85 17.50
C VAL A 203 22.00 7.01 16.97
N ASP A 204 22.15 8.18 17.58
CA ASP A 204 21.50 9.39 17.07
C ASP A 204 21.96 9.68 15.64
N TRP A 205 21.03 9.97 14.73
CA TRP A 205 21.33 10.20 13.33
C TRP A 205 22.35 11.34 13.13
N GLN A 206 22.33 12.37 13.98
CA GLN A 206 23.27 13.49 13.90
C GLN A 206 24.73 13.04 14.11
N VAL A 207 24.96 12.05 14.98
CA VAL A 207 26.31 11.50 15.22
C VAL A 207 26.86 10.83 13.96
N ILE A 208 25.98 10.19 13.17
CA ILE A 208 26.35 9.60 11.88
C ILE A 208 26.65 10.70 10.86
N CYS A 209 25.79 11.73 10.79
CA CYS A 209 25.98 12.88 9.90
C CYS A 209 27.31 13.60 10.15
N ASP A 210 27.69 13.81 11.41
CA ASP A 210 28.93 14.52 11.78
C ASP A 210 30.20 13.71 11.46
N ALA A 211 30.08 12.40 11.22
CA ALA A 211 31.19 11.48 10.96
C ALA A 211 31.53 11.30 9.47
N VAL A 212 30.74 11.91 8.56
CA VAL A 212 30.86 11.77 7.11
C VAL A 212 30.65 13.10 6.40
N GLN A 213 31.13 13.23 5.17
CA GLN A 213 30.83 14.40 4.35
C GLN A 213 29.37 14.37 3.87
N PRO A 214 28.73 15.53 3.58
CA PRO A 214 27.35 15.57 3.13
C PRO A 214 27.07 14.72 1.88
N ASP A 215 28.06 14.56 1.00
CA ASP A 215 28.01 13.76 -0.22
C ASP A 215 28.49 12.31 -0.02
N GLU A 216 28.79 11.85 1.20
CA GLU A 216 29.14 10.45 1.49
C GLU A 216 27.92 9.63 1.96
N MET A 217 26.75 10.24 2.05
CA MET A 217 25.48 9.58 2.36
C MET A 217 24.63 9.36 1.11
N GLY A 218 23.83 8.31 1.08
CA GLY A 218 22.95 8.01 -0.06
C GLY A 218 21.68 7.26 0.30
N VAL A 219 20.60 7.53 -0.42
CA VAL A 219 19.33 6.82 -0.33
C VAL A 219 19.06 6.05 -1.62
N TYR A 220 18.77 4.76 -1.50
CA TYR A 220 18.52 3.84 -2.61
C TYR A 220 17.18 3.14 -2.39
N ALA A 221 16.10 3.71 -2.93
CA ALA A 221 14.78 3.14 -2.72
C ALA A 221 13.85 3.38 -3.90
N THR A 222 12.90 2.47 -4.11
CA THR A 222 11.95 2.60 -5.21
C THR A 222 10.61 1.94 -4.89
N SER A 223 9.62 2.29 -5.70
CA SER A 223 8.46 1.46 -6.01
C SER A 223 8.56 1.10 -7.49
N ALA A 224 8.54 -0.18 -7.81
CA ALA A 224 8.63 -0.69 -9.17
C ALA A 224 7.45 -0.22 -10.04
N MET A 225 6.24 -0.17 -9.47
CA MET A 225 5.03 0.25 -10.19
C MET A 225 4.71 1.74 -10.03
N GLY A 226 5.42 2.44 -9.16
CA GLY A 226 5.02 3.77 -8.70
C GLY A 226 3.83 3.71 -7.74
N GLN A 227 3.36 4.88 -7.33
CA GLN A 227 2.26 4.97 -6.36
C GLN A 227 0.92 4.97 -7.07
N LEU A 228 0.26 3.80 -7.15
CA LEU A 228 -0.95 3.59 -7.97
C LEU A 228 -2.28 3.93 -7.27
N SER A 229 -2.27 4.45 -6.04
CA SER A 229 -3.50 4.91 -5.36
C SER A 229 -4.00 6.25 -5.93
N ASP A 230 -5.17 6.69 -5.48
CA ASP A 230 -5.81 7.93 -5.95
C ASP A 230 -4.99 9.20 -5.61
N GLU A 231 -4.14 9.16 -4.59
CA GLU A 231 -3.19 10.23 -4.25
C GLU A 231 -2.01 10.32 -5.23
N GLY A 232 -1.76 9.29 -6.03
CA GLY A 232 -0.65 9.19 -6.98
C GLY A 232 -1.11 8.99 -8.43
N LEU A 233 -0.46 8.06 -9.13
CA LEU A 233 -0.71 7.74 -10.54
C LEU A 233 -2.12 7.20 -10.79
N GLY A 234 -2.73 6.49 -9.84
CA GLY A 234 -4.11 5.99 -10.00
C GLY A 234 -5.09 7.15 -10.19
N GLY A 235 -4.97 8.17 -9.35
CA GLY A 235 -5.79 9.37 -9.47
C GLY A 235 -5.45 10.17 -10.72
N LEU A 236 -4.16 10.29 -11.09
CA LEU A 236 -3.74 10.95 -12.33
C LEU A 236 -4.42 10.34 -13.56
N MET A 237 -4.41 9.00 -13.65
CA MET A 237 -4.91 8.27 -14.82
C MET A 237 -6.44 8.20 -14.86
N ASN A 238 -7.10 8.16 -13.69
CA ASN A 238 -8.55 7.97 -13.61
C ASN A 238 -9.36 9.27 -13.42
N SER A 239 -8.75 10.39 -13.04
CA SER A 239 -9.52 11.61 -12.73
C SER A 239 -10.40 12.07 -13.89
N ARG A 240 -9.90 12.04 -15.13
CA ARG A 240 -10.66 12.51 -16.30
C ARG A 240 -11.80 11.57 -16.67
N SER A 241 -11.62 10.26 -16.56
CA SER A 241 -12.67 9.28 -16.84
C SER A 241 -13.78 9.29 -15.80
N ARG A 242 -13.48 9.74 -14.57
CA ARG A 242 -14.45 9.95 -13.48
C ARG A 242 -15.07 11.37 -13.47
N GLY A 243 -14.85 12.18 -14.51
CA GLY A 243 -15.42 13.55 -14.60
C GLY A 243 -14.71 14.60 -13.74
N GLY A 244 -13.56 14.27 -13.16
CA GLY A 244 -12.70 15.16 -12.39
C GLY A 244 -11.48 15.65 -13.17
N ARG A 245 -10.55 16.27 -12.44
CA ARG A 245 -9.25 16.72 -12.95
C ARG A 245 -8.15 16.21 -12.02
N PRO A 246 -6.99 15.82 -12.57
CA PRO A 246 -5.85 15.49 -11.74
C PRO A 246 -5.46 16.64 -10.80
N THR A 247 -5.00 16.32 -9.61
CA THR A 247 -4.49 17.30 -8.64
C THR A 247 -3.04 17.66 -8.96
N SER A 248 -2.54 18.77 -8.38
CA SER A 248 -1.14 19.17 -8.52
C SER A 248 -0.14 18.19 -7.88
N LYS A 249 -0.61 17.25 -7.05
CA LYS A 249 0.23 16.32 -6.29
C LYS A 249 0.34 14.93 -6.90
N GLN A 250 -0.67 14.49 -7.65
CA GLN A 250 -0.74 13.11 -8.16
C GLN A 250 0.44 12.73 -9.07
N VAL A 251 0.90 13.64 -9.92
CA VAL A 251 2.09 13.39 -10.76
C VAL A 251 3.34 13.24 -9.90
N PRO A 252 3.77 14.24 -9.10
CA PRO A 252 5.01 14.12 -8.34
C PRO A 252 4.94 12.99 -7.30
N MET A 253 3.83 12.84 -6.56
CA MET A 253 3.68 11.77 -5.55
C MET A 253 3.65 10.37 -6.16
N GLY A 254 3.30 10.27 -7.45
CA GLY A 254 3.16 9.02 -8.18
C GLY A 254 4.49 8.35 -8.59
N LEU A 255 5.59 9.11 -8.64
CA LEU A 255 6.83 8.66 -9.27
C LEU A 255 7.47 7.48 -8.52
N THR A 256 8.14 6.60 -9.27
CA THR A 256 8.84 5.41 -8.75
C THR A 256 9.99 5.74 -7.80
N SER A 257 10.57 6.94 -7.90
CA SER A 257 11.64 7.44 -7.03
C SER A 257 11.14 8.00 -5.70
N MET A 258 9.84 8.30 -5.57
CA MET A 258 9.32 9.01 -4.41
C MET A 258 9.62 8.32 -3.06
N PRO A 259 9.69 6.99 -2.95
CA PRO A 259 10.19 6.37 -1.72
C PRO A 259 11.59 6.83 -1.32
N ALA A 260 12.54 6.94 -2.26
CA ALA A 260 13.88 7.48 -1.97
C ALA A 260 13.81 8.98 -1.66
N ASP A 261 13.08 9.75 -2.48
CA ASP A 261 13.00 11.20 -2.34
C ASP A 261 12.37 11.62 -1.00
N PHE A 262 11.34 10.89 -0.56
CA PHE A 262 10.68 11.14 0.73
C PHE A 262 11.57 10.80 1.92
N VAL A 263 12.27 9.66 1.86
CA VAL A 263 13.22 9.28 2.92
C VAL A 263 14.34 10.31 2.98
N ASN A 264 14.87 10.72 1.83
CA ASN A 264 15.91 11.73 1.74
C ASN A 264 15.46 13.08 2.35
N ALA A 265 14.32 13.60 1.91
CA ALA A 265 13.85 14.94 2.26
C ALA A 265 13.23 15.04 3.66
N TYR A 266 12.50 14.02 4.12
CA TYR A 266 11.65 14.11 5.32
C TYR A 266 12.11 13.22 6.48
N VAL A 267 13.01 12.27 6.24
CA VAL A 267 13.54 11.40 7.31
C VAL A 267 15.00 11.73 7.61
N LEU A 268 15.85 11.77 6.59
CA LEU A 268 17.30 11.90 6.77
C LEU A 268 17.81 13.35 6.69
N GLY A 269 17.11 14.22 5.94
CA GLY A 269 17.61 15.56 5.63
C GLY A 269 18.92 15.53 4.83
N ASN A 270 19.11 14.51 3.99
CA ASN A 270 20.37 14.23 3.34
C ASN A 270 20.56 15.04 2.04
N LEU A 271 21.78 15.58 1.86
CA LEU A 271 22.20 16.36 0.67
C LEU A 271 22.97 15.51 -0.35
N GLY A 272 23.26 14.25 -0.03
CA GLY A 272 24.01 13.33 -0.87
C GLY A 272 23.18 12.64 -1.94
N HIS A 273 23.50 11.38 -2.23
CA HIS A 273 22.89 10.60 -3.31
C HIS A 273 21.41 10.37 -3.07
N THR A 274 20.66 10.34 -4.17
CA THR A 274 19.38 9.64 -4.24
C THR A 274 19.35 8.82 -5.52
N GLU A 275 18.94 7.56 -5.42
CA GLU A 275 18.82 6.67 -6.56
C GLU A 275 17.60 5.75 -6.40
N ALA A 276 16.94 5.47 -7.51
CA ALA A 276 15.80 4.57 -7.58
C ALA A 276 15.97 3.63 -8.77
N VAL A 277 16.30 2.37 -8.49
CA VAL A 277 16.48 1.34 -9.52
C VAL A 277 15.31 0.36 -9.50
N ALA A 278 14.46 0.42 -10.52
CA ALA A 278 13.36 -0.53 -10.69
C ALA A 278 13.84 -1.76 -11.47
N GLY A 279 13.73 -2.93 -10.83
CA GLY A 279 14.05 -4.26 -11.38
C GLY A 279 12.89 -5.25 -11.21
N ALA A 280 11.65 -4.78 -11.41
CA ALA A 280 10.42 -5.52 -11.09
C ALA A 280 10.45 -6.08 -9.66
N CYS A 281 10.06 -7.34 -9.45
CA CYS A 281 10.05 -7.99 -8.13
C CYS A 281 11.45 -8.08 -7.47
N ALA A 282 12.54 -7.85 -8.22
CA ALA A 282 13.91 -7.88 -7.71
C ALA A 282 14.46 -6.48 -7.32
N SER A 283 13.64 -5.43 -7.38
CA SER A 283 14.08 -4.03 -7.20
C SER A 283 14.92 -3.78 -5.94
N PHE A 284 14.60 -4.43 -4.81
CA PHE A 284 15.41 -4.31 -3.60
C PHE A 284 16.87 -4.72 -3.83
N LEU A 285 17.12 -5.84 -4.52
CA LEU A 285 18.48 -6.31 -4.80
C LEU A 285 19.22 -5.40 -5.78
N TYR A 286 18.50 -4.71 -6.67
CA TYR A 286 19.09 -3.74 -7.58
C TYR A 286 19.55 -2.49 -6.82
N ASN A 287 18.71 -1.94 -5.94
CA ASN A 287 19.08 -0.85 -5.04
C ASN A 287 20.25 -1.24 -4.12
N LEU A 288 20.22 -2.46 -3.56
CA LEU A 288 21.30 -2.98 -2.72
C LEU A 288 22.61 -3.09 -3.50
N ARG A 289 22.56 -3.57 -4.75
CA ARG A 289 23.73 -3.66 -5.61
C ARG A 289 24.34 -2.28 -5.87
N ALA A 290 23.52 -1.27 -6.17
CA ALA A 290 23.98 0.11 -6.38
C ALA A 290 24.68 0.66 -5.14
N ALA A 291 24.04 0.56 -3.96
CA ALA A 291 24.64 0.99 -2.70
C ALA A 291 25.96 0.27 -2.37
N VAL A 292 26.02 -1.05 -2.59
CA VAL A 292 27.24 -1.85 -2.37
C VAL A 292 28.37 -1.42 -3.30
N GLN A 293 28.07 -1.11 -4.56
CA GLN A 293 29.06 -0.62 -5.52
C GLN A 293 29.64 0.72 -5.07
N ASP A 294 28.77 1.64 -4.67
CA ASP A 294 29.16 2.98 -4.21
C ASP A 294 29.99 2.94 -2.92
N ILE A 295 29.63 2.09 -1.95
CA ILE A 295 30.41 1.89 -0.73
C ILE A 295 31.78 1.30 -1.05
N ARG A 296 31.84 0.26 -1.88
CA ARG A 296 33.12 -0.38 -2.26
C ARG A 296 34.04 0.55 -3.03
N ALA A 297 33.48 1.46 -3.82
CA ALA A 297 34.20 2.49 -4.55
C ALA A 297 34.68 3.65 -3.66
N GLY A 298 34.25 3.71 -2.39
CA GLY A 298 34.58 4.81 -1.48
C GLY A 298 33.83 6.10 -1.79
N ILE A 299 32.78 6.04 -2.62
CA ILE A 299 31.92 7.18 -2.95
C ILE A 299 30.94 7.44 -1.81
N ARG A 300 30.48 6.38 -1.13
CA ARG A 300 29.54 6.45 -0.01
C ARG A 300 30.09 5.74 1.22
N ARG A 301 29.74 6.26 2.39
CA ARG A 301 30.06 5.68 3.69
C ARG A 301 28.81 5.22 4.44
N VAL A 302 27.66 5.82 4.15
CA VAL A 302 26.36 5.46 4.72
C VAL A 302 25.34 5.35 3.60
N ALA A 303 24.59 4.25 3.56
CA ALA A 303 23.53 4.04 2.59
C ALA A 303 22.25 3.56 3.28
N VAL A 304 21.12 4.19 2.98
CA VAL A 304 19.79 3.71 3.34
C VAL A 304 19.18 3.04 2.11
N VAL A 305 18.93 1.73 2.20
CA VAL A 305 18.51 0.91 1.06
C VAL A 305 17.14 0.29 1.35
N GLY A 306 16.20 0.37 0.40
CA GLY A 306 14.87 -0.21 0.60
C GLY A 306 13.99 -0.23 -0.64
N CYS A 307 12.72 -0.55 -0.41
CA CYS A 307 11.61 -0.43 -1.36
C CYS A 307 10.33 -0.16 -0.56
N ALA A 308 9.32 0.45 -1.19
CA ALA A 308 8.01 0.61 -0.59
C ALA A 308 6.91 0.41 -1.62
N GLU A 309 6.06 -0.59 -1.40
CA GLU A 309 4.96 -0.95 -2.29
C GLU A 309 3.66 -1.09 -1.52
N ALA A 310 2.58 -0.56 -2.09
CA ALA A 310 1.22 -0.70 -1.57
C ALA A 310 0.26 -1.14 -2.69
N PRO A 311 0.42 -2.37 -3.24
CA PRO A 311 -0.21 -2.77 -4.49
C PRO A 311 -1.59 -3.42 -4.33
N VAL A 312 -2.14 -3.48 -3.11
CA VAL A 312 -3.46 -4.09 -2.85
C VAL A 312 -4.56 -3.10 -3.27
N LEU A 313 -4.73 -3.00 -4.59
CA LEU A 313 -5.68 -2.14 -5.29
C LEU A 313 -6.40 -2.98 -6.37
N PRO A 314 -7.70 -2.75 -6.64
CA PRO A 314 -8.46 -3.56 -7.59
C PRO A 314 -7.79 -3.69 -8.97
N ASP A 315 -7.36 -2.56 -9.55
CA ASP A 315 -6.77 -2.53 -10.89
C ASP A 315 -5.45 -3.33 -10.97
N VAL A 316 -4.64 -3.27 -9.91
CA VAL A 316 -3.35 -3.97 -9.83
C VAL A 316 -3.56 -5.46 -9.66
N VAL A 317 -4.49 -5.85 -8.79
CA VAL A 317 -4.84 -7.25 -8.56
C VAL A 317 -5.47 -7.86 -9.81
N GLU A 318 -6.36 -7.15 -10.50
CA GLU A 318 -6.92 -7.60 -11.79
C GLU A 318 -5.83 -7.74 -12.85
N GLY A 319 -4.89 -6.80 -12.94
CA GLY A 319 -3.76 -6.87 -13.86
C GLY A 319 -2.94 -8.15 -13.72
N TYR A 320 -2.51 -8.49 -12.50
CA TYR A 320 -1.76 -9.74 -12.26
C TYR A 320 -2.64 -10.99 -12.37
N ALA A 321 -3.94 -10.91 -12.02
CA ALA A 321 -4.88 -12.01 -12.22
C ALA A 321 -5.06 -12.35 -13.71
N ASN A 322 -5.10 -11.35 -14.60
CA ASN A 322 -5.17 -11.54 -16.05
C ASN A 322 -3.91 -12.21 -16.62
N MET A 323 -2.77 -12.05 -15.94
CA MET A 323 -1.54 -12.79 -16.25
C MET A 323 -1.57 -14.24 -15.72
N SER A 324 -2.67 -14.67 -15.09
CA SER A 324 -2.78 -15.93 -14.36
C SER A 324 -1.73 -16.10 -13.26
N ALA A 325 -1.16 -15.00 -12.76
CA ALA A 325 0.00 -15.03 -11.88
C ALA A 325 -0.37 -15.15 -10.38
N LEU A 326 -1.58 -14.72 -10.01
CA LEU A 326 -2.09 -14.78 -8.63
C LEU A 326 -2.92 -16.03 -8.36
N ALA A 327 -2.87 -16.50 -7.11
CA ALA A 327 -3.79 -17.52 -6.61
C ALA A 327 -5.23 -16.98 -6.55
N THR A 328 -6.16 -17.68 -7.20
CA THR A 328 -7.59 -17.37 -7.16
C THR A 328 -8.33 -18.35 -6.25
N GLU A 329 -9.46 -17.92 -5.69
CA GLU A 329 -10.33 -18.76 -4.86
C GLU A 329 -10.71 -20.07 -5.56
N GLU A 330 -11.08 -19.99 -6.85
CA GLU A 330 -11.41 -21.18 -7.66
C GLU A 330 -10.24 -22.17 -7.73
N LYS A 331 -9.03 -21.69 -8.06
CA LYS A 331 -7.85 -22.57 -8.16
C LYS A 331 -7.46 -23.14 -6.80
N MET A 332 -7.58 -22.36 -5.74
CA MET A 332 -7.27 -22.81 -4.38
C MET A 332 -8.28 -23.85 -3.87
N ALA A 333 -9.57 -23.67 -4.19
CA ALA A 333 -10.59 -24.67 -3.92
C ALA A 333 -10.34 -26.00 -4.67
N GLN A 334 -9.85 -25.94 -5.92
CA GLN A 334 -9.44 -27.14 -6.66
C GLN A 334 -8.26 -27.89 -6.01
N LEU A 335 -7.38 -27.17 -5.30
CA LEU A 335 -6.31 -27.75 -4.48
C LEU A 335 -6.78 -28.24 -3.10
N GLY A 336 -8.09 -28.22 -2.83
CA GLY A 336 -8.68 -28.72 -1.58
C GLY A 336 -8.53 -27.79 -0.38
N ASP A 337 -8.20 -26.52 -0.57
CA ASP A 337 -8.03 -25.56 0.52
C ASP A 337 -8.51 -24.17 0.14
N ALA A 338 -9.65 -23.79 0.72
CA ALA A 338 -10.24 -22.48 0.50
C ALA A 338 -9.73 -21.42 1.48
N ASP A 339 -8.92 -21.74 2.50
CA ASP A 339 -8.47 -20.76 3.50
C ASP A 339 -7.51 -19.74 2.88
N PRO A 340 -7.89 -18.44 2.78
CA PRO A 340 -7.04 -17.39 2.24
C PRO A 340 -5.66 -17.29 2.92
N ARG A 341 -5.54 -17.74 4.17
CA ARG A 341 -4.27 -17.75 4.93
C ARG A 341 -3.23 -18.70 4.35
N ARG A 342 -3.65 -19.66 3.51
CA ARG A 342 -2.80 -20.71 2.94
C ARG A 342 -2.69 -20.61 1.42
N TYR A 343 -3.01 -19.46 0.83
CA TYR A 343 -2.94 -19.24 -0.62
C TYR A 343 -1.51 -19.17 -1.14
N SER A 344 -0.56 -18.67 -0.33
CA SER A 344 0.86 -18.66 -0.70
C SER A 344 1.56 -19.93 -0.24
N ARG A 345 1.99 -20.78 -1.19
CA ARG A 345 2.59 -22.10 -0.93
C ARG A 345 3.88 -22.33 -1.71
N PRO A 346 4.98 -21.63 -1.35
CA PRO A 346 6.28 -21.86 -1.98
C PRO A 346 6.66 -23.35 -1.94
N PHE A 347 7.08 -23.90 -3.07
CA PHE A 347 7.53 -25.29 -3.24
C PHE A 347 6.47 -26.39 -3.00
N GLY A 348 5.24 -26.06 -2.61
CA GLY A 348 4.12 -26.99 -2.48
C GLY A 348 3.19 -26.97 -3.69
N GLU A 349 2.07 -27.70 -3.59
CA GLU A 349 0.96 -27.57 -4.56
C GLU A 349 0.32 -26.18 -4.43
N ASN A 350 0.48 -25.37 -5.48
CA ASN A 350 0.14 -23.95 -5.50
C ASN A 350 -0.52 -23.53 -6.82
N ALA A 351 -1.06 -22.31 -6.86
CA ALA A 351 -1.88 -21.82 -7.97
C ALA A 351 -1.48 -20.41 -8.47
N GLY A 352 -0.30 -19.93 -8.10
CA GLY A 352 0.15 -18.56 -8.28
C GLY A 352 0.90 -18.05 -7.06
N PHE A 353 1.48 -16.85 -7.17
CA PHE A 353 2.10 -16.18 -6.04
C PHE A 353 1.09 -15.45 -5.14
#